data_AF-A0A7C2VVJ2-F1
#
_entry.id   AF-A0A7C2VVJ2-F1
#
_cell.length_a   1.000
_cell.length_b   1.000
_cell.length_c   1.000
_cell.angle_alpha   90.00
_cell.angle_beta   90.00
_cell.angle_gamma   90.00
#
_symmetry.space_group_name_H-M   'P 1'
#
loop_
_entity.id
_entity.type
_entity.pdbx_description
1 polymer ?
#
loop_
_entity_poly.entity_id
_entity_poly.type
_entity_poly.pdbx_seq_one_letter_code
_entity_poly.pdbx_strand_id
1 'polypeptide(L)'
;MTQGRMESIRILEARLEKQGEEIEKQKRIIEELRGEVSEWRNRYEAVKEKCEREIKELKKVIEQMDNIVKEKEELKRQIGEKDLEIKRIKEEKNLAEKSLTIEVERLRGEVKAREEENGKLKDRIALLEEKIVELREEKERTERWLLSIEKLIEDDINYRPYFILKNMKSCKIGDLAKAMGMSEGQVRVILSRLERRQVVTIEGDEAKIKL
;
A
#
# COMPACT_ATOMS: atom_id res chain seq x y z
N MET A 1 -112.02 -79.55 -46.45
CA MET A 1 -111.42 -78.20 -46.48
C MET A 1 -111.75 -77.55 -47.82
N THR A 2 -112.23 -76.31 -47.86
CA THR A 2 -112.59 -75.58 -49.09
C THR A 2 -111.34 -74.92 -49.71
N GLN A 3 -111.27 -74.87 -51.05
CA GLN A 3 -110.15 -74.28 -51.82
C GLN A 3 -109.72 -72.88 -51.31
N GLY A 4 -110.67 -72.02 -50.94
CA GLY A 4 -110.37 -70.68 -50.41
C GLY A 4 -109.63 -70.65 -49.06
N ARG A 5 -109.74 -71.70 -48.23
CA ARG A 5 -108.95 -71.83 -46.99
C ARG A 5 -107.49 -72.20 -47.28
N MET A 6 -107.24 -73.05 -48.28
CA MET A 6 -105.87 -73.39 -48.71
C MET A 6 -105.15 -72.19 -49.33
N GLU A 7 -105.85 -71.39 -50.13
CA GLU A 7 -105.30 -70.16 -50.72
C GLU A 7 -104.89 -69.14 -49.64
N SER A 8 -105.74 -68.96 -48.63
CA SER A 8 -105.48 -68.03 -47.51
C SER A 8 -104.30 -68.48 -46.65
N ILE A 9 -104.15 -69.79 -46.42
CA ILE A 9 -103.01 -70.37 -45.69
C ILE A 9 -101.71 -70.12 -46.45
N ARG A 10 -101.68 -70.36 -47.77
CA ARG A 10 -100.49 -70.08 -48.60
C ARG A 10 -100.05 -68.62 -48.58
N ILE A 11 -100.99 -67.68 -48.61
CA ILE A 11 -100.69 -66.24 -48.53
C ILE A 11 -100.09 -65.89 -47.17
N LEU A 12 -100.62 -66.47 -46.09
CA LEU A 12 -100.10 -66.26 -44.74
C LEU A 12 -98.71 -66.89 -44.57
N GLU A 13 -98.49 -68.09 -45.11
CA GLU A 13 -97.17 -68.76 -45.13
C GLU A 13 -96.12 -67.92 -45.86
N ALA A 14 -96.42 -67.43 -47.06
CA ALA A 14 -95.52 -66.56 -47.83
C ALA A 14 -95.25 -65.21 -47.13
N ARG A 15 -96.22 -64.68 -46.40
CA ARG A 15 -96.03 -63.45 -45.58
C ARG A 15 -95.15 -63.72 -44.37
N LEU A 16 -95.32 -64.88 -43.72
CA LEU A 16 -94.55 -65.30 -42.56
C LEU A 16 -93.08 -65.57 -42.95
N GLU A 17 -92.86 -66.17 -44.12
CA GLU A 17 -91.53 -66.37 -44.69
C GLU A 17 -90.82 -65.04 -44.97
N LYS A 18 -91.48 -64.10 -45.66
CA LYS A 18 -90.94 -62.74 -45.89
C LYS A 18 -90.64 -61.98 -44.61
N GLN A 19 -91.50 -62.11 -43.59
CA GLN A 19 -91.26 -61.50 -42.29
C GLN A 19 -90.09 -62.16 -41.57
N GLY A 20 -89.92 -63.48 -41.70
CA GLY A 20 -88.76 -64.21 -41.18
C GLY A 20 -87.44 -63.76 -41.81
N GLU A 21 -87.41 -63.59 -43.13
CA GLU A 21 -86.25 -63.07 -43.87
C GLU A 21 -85.88 -61.64 -43.43
N GLU A 22 -86.87 -60.77 -43.29
CA GLU A 22 -86.66 -59.39 -42.85
C GLU A 22 -86.16 -59.33 -41.40
N ILE A 23 -86.70 -60.16 -40.50
CA ILE A 23 -86.21 -60.29 -39.12
C ILE A 23 -84.74 -60.73 -39.12
N GLU A 24 -84.38 -61.72 -39.94
CA GLU A 24 -83.02 -62.25 -39.97
C GLU A 24 -82.03 -61.24 -40.56
N LYS A 25 -82.48 -60.43 -41.53
CA LYS A 25 -81.72 -59.29 -42.06
C LYS A 25 -81.51 -58.22 -41.00
N GLN A 26 -82.56 -57.85 -40.27
CA GLN A 26 -82.47 -56.86 -39.19
C GLN A 26 -81.57 -57.33 -38.05
N LYS A 27 -81.60 -58.61 -37.68
CA LYS A 27 -80.68 -59.18 -36.70
C LYS A 27 -79.22 -59.03 -37.11
N ARG A 28 -78.89 -59.32 -38.38
CA ARG A 28 -77.53 -59.13 -38.91
C ARG A 28 -77.08 -57.67 -38.84
N ILE A 29 -77.94 -56.74 -39.25
CA ILE A 29 -77.66 -55.30 -39.16
C ILE A 29 -77.45 -54.86 -37.70
N ILE A 30 -78.27 -55.35 -36.77
CA ILE A 30 -78.11 -55.04 -35.34
C ILE A 30 -76.76 -55.54 -34.83
N GLU A 31 -76.31 -56.73 -35.25
CA GLU A 31 -75.03 -57.28 -34.80
C GLU A 31 -73.84 -56.51 -35.39
N GLU A 32 -73.90 -56.12 -36.66
CA GLU A 32 -72.90 -55.26 -37.31
C GLU A 32 -72.79 -53.91 -36.60
N LEU A 33 -73.92 -53.24 -36.35
CA LEU A 33 -73.96 -51.96 -35.63
C LEU A 33 -73.45 -52.09 -34.19
N ARG A 34 -73.72 -53.21 -33.50
CA ARG A 34 -73.15 -53.49 -32.17
C ARG A 34 -71.63 -53.61 -32.23
N GLY A 35 -71.11 -54.27 -33.26
CA GLY A 35 -69.68 -54.35 -33.53
C GLY A 35 -69.05 -52.98 -33.72
N GLU A 36 -69.63 -52.16 -34.60
CA GLU A 36 -69.16 -50.80 -34.86
C GLU A 36 -69.19 -49.93 -33.61
N VAL A 37 -70.27 -49.97 -32.82
CA VAL A 37 -70.38 -49.21 -31.56
C VAL A 37 -69.30 -49.63 -30.57
N SER A 38 -69.01 -50.93 -30.48
CA SER A 38 -67.94 -51.46 -29.62
C SER A 38 -66.57 -50.94 -30.07
N GLU A 39 -66.27 -50.97 -31.37
CA GLU A 39 -65.03 -50.44 -31.92
C GLU A 39 -64.88 -48.93 -31.68
N TRP A 40 -65.94 -48.16 -31.92
CA TRP A 40 -65.94 -46.73 -31.68
C TRP A 40 -65.72 -46.40 -30.20
N ARG A 41 -66.31 -47.18 -29.29
CA ARG A 41 -66.11 -47.02 -27.86
C ARG A 41 -64.64 -47.26 -27.47
N ASN A 42 -64.05 -48.34 -27.97
CA ASN A 42 -62.65 -48.66 -27.69
C ASN A 42 -61.70 -47.60 -28.26
N ARG A 43 -61.96 -47.09 -29.48
CA ARG A 43 -61.18 -46.00 -30.07
C ARG A 43 -61.31 -44.71 -29.26
N TYR A 44 -62.52 -44.38 -28.82
CA TYR A 44 -62.76 -43.21 -27.98
C TYR A 44 -62.01 -43.30 -26.66
N GLU A 45 -62.05 -44.45 -25.98
CA GLU A 45 -61.33 -44.67 -24.72
C GLU A 45 -59.81 -44.55 -24.91
N ALA A 46 -59.25 -45.15 -25.95
CA ALA A 46 -57.83 -45.05 -26.25
C ALA A 46 -57.38 -43.61 -26.53
N VAL A 47 -58.16 -42.84 -27.28
CA VAL A 47 -57.90 -41.41 -27.53
C VAL A 47 -58.01 -40.61 -26.24
N LYS A 48 -59.03 -40.87 -25.43
CA LYS A 48 -59.24 -40.19 -24.14
C LYS A 48 -58.04 -40.40 -23.21
N GLU A 49 -57.57 -41.64 -23.04
CA GLU A 49 -56.40 -41.95 -22.22
C GLU A 49 -55.12 -41.30 -22.75
N LYS A 50 -54.96 -41.22 -24.08
CA LYS A 50 -53.83 -40.52 -24.71
C LYS A 50 -53.88 -39.02 -24.39
N CYS A 51 -55.03 -38.38 -24.58
CA CYS A 51 -55.22 -36.97 -24.26
C CYS A 51 -54.98 -36.68 -22.76
N GLU A 52 -55.44 -37.54 -21.85
CA GLU A 52 -55.20 -37.36 -20.42
C GLU A 52 -53.72 -37.45 -20.05
N ARG A 53 -52.94 -38.31 -20.72
CA ARG A 53 -51.49 -38.39 -20.55
C ARG A 53 -50.79 -37.14 -21.07
N GLU A 54 -51.11 -36.72 -22.29
CA GLU A 54 -50.55 -35.51 -22.89
C GLU A 54 -50.86 -34.26 -22.04
N ILE A 55 -52.06 -34.14 -21.49
CA ILE A 55 -52.42 -33.05 -20.57
C ILE A 55 -51.53 -33.06 -19.31
N LYS A 56 -51.25 -34.23 -18.73
CA LYS A 56 -50.37 -34.35 -17.55
C LYS A 56 -48.93 -33.97 -17.89
N GLU A 57 -48.44 -34.35 -19.05
CA GLU A 57 -47.09 -34.00 -19.51
C GLU A 57 -46.96 -32.50 -19.77
N LEU A 58 -47.94 -31.90 -20.46
CA LEU A 58 -47.98 -30.46 -20.72
C LEU A 58 -47.99 -29.65 -19.41
N LYS A 59 -48.75 -30.08 -18.39
CA LYS A 59 -48.73 -29.43 -17.08
C LYS A 59 -47.36 -29.44 -16.44
N LYS A 60 -46.64 -30.56 -16.49
CA LYS A 60 -45.27 -30.65 -15.96
C LYS A 60 -44.30 -29.74 -16.72
N VAL A 61 -44.42 -29.67 -18.04
CA VAL A 61 -43.59 -28.77 -18.86
C VAL A 61 -43.86 -27.30 -18.52
N ILE A 62 -45.13 -26.92 -18.31
CA ILE A 62 -45.49 -25.56 -17.88
C ILE A 62 -44.87 -25.23 -16.53
N GLU A 63 -44.97 -26.12 -15.54
CA GLU A 63 -44.35 -25.92 -14.22
C GLU A 63 -42.81 -25.78 -14.31
N GLN A 64 -42.17 -26.57 -15.17
CA GLN A 64 -40.73 -26.45 -15.42
C GLN A 64 -40.38 -25.11 -16.09
N MET A 65 -41.17 -24.65 -17.04
CA MET A 65 -40.99 -23.35 -17.69
C MET A 65 -41.13 -22.21 -16.69
N ASP A 66 -42.13 -22.24 -15.82
CA ASP A 66 -42.32 -21.21 -14.79
C ASP A 66 -41.12 -21.12 -13.82
N ASN A 67 -40.55 -22.27 -13.44
CA ASN A 67 -39.36 -22.29 -12.60
C ASN A 67 -38.14 -21.71 -13.32
N ILE A 68 -37.92 -22.06 -14.60
CA ILE A 68 -36.84 -21.50 -15.41
C ILE A 68 -36.98 -19.98 -15.55
N VAL A 69 -38.21 -19.47 -15.72
CA VAL A 69 -38.46 -18.02 -15.80
C VAL A 69 -38.06 -17.34 -14.49
N LYS A 70 -38.45 -17.89 -13.33
CA LYS A 70 -38.07 -17.36 -12.02
C LYS A 70 -36.56 -17.37 -11.80
N GLU A 71 -35.89 -18.48 -12.14
CA GLU A 71 -34.42 -18.59 -12.05
C GLU A 71 -33.72 -17.55 -12.94
N LYS A 72 -34.23 -17.35 -14.16
CA LYS A 72 -33.71 -16.33 -15.08
C LYS A 72 -33.85 -14.91 -14.53
N GLU A 73 -34.96 -14.59 -13.88
CA GLU A 73 -35.17 -13.28 -13.25
C GLU A 73 -34.22 -13.06 -12.07
N GLU A 74 -34.03 -14.08 -11.23
CA GLU A 74 -33.10 -14.03 -10.11
C GLU A 74 -31.65 -13.87 -10.58
N LEU A 75 -31.23 -14.62 -11.60
CA LEU A 75 -29.90 -14.46 -12.20
C LEU A 75 -29.69 -13.06 -12.79
N LYS A 76 -30.71 -12.48 -13.44
CA LYS A 76 -30.64 -11.10 -13.93
C LYS A 76 -30.43 -10.10 -12.80
N ARG A 77 -31.11 -10.30 -11.65
CA ARG A 77 -30.94 -9.46 -10.47
C ARG A 77 -29.51 -9.56 -9.92
N GLN A 78 -28.99 -10.78 -9.79
CA GLN A 78 -27.62 -11.01 -9.33
C GLN A 78 -26.57 -10.39 -10.25
N ILE A 79 -26.76 -10.45 -11.58
CA ILE A 79 -25.90 -9.77 -12.55
C ILE A 79 -25.92 -8.25 -12.30
N GLY A 80 -27.11 -7.66 -12.11
CA GLY A 80 -27.24 -6.23 -11.82
C GLY A 80 -26.52 -5.80 -10.53
N GLU A 81 -26.64 -6.61 -9.47
CA GLU A 81 -25.92 -6.38 -8.20
C GLU A 81 -24.40 -6.46 -8.39
N LYS A 82 -23.91 -7.43 -9.16
CA LYS A 82 -22.48 -7.59 -9.48
C LYS A 82 -21.94 -6.44 -10.33
N ASP A 83 -22.72 -5.93 -11.29
CA ASP A 83 -22.33 -4.77 -12.08
C ASP A 83 -22.18 -3.51 -11.22
N LEU A 84 -23.06 -3.30 -10.24
CA LEU A 84 -22.95 -2.21 -9.27
C LEU A 84 -21.71 -2.37 -8.37
N GLU A 85 -21.45 -3.59 -7.90
CA GLU A 85 -20.26 -3.90 -7.11
C GLU A 85 -18.97 -3.61 -7.90
N ILE A 86 -18.90 -4.02 -9.16
CA ILE A 86 -17.77 -3.75 -10.06
C ILE A 86 -17.57 -2.24 -10.25
N LYS A 87 -18.65 -1.47 -10.43
CA LYS A 87 -18.56 0.00 -10.55
C LYS A 87 -17.98 0.62 -9.28
N ARG A 88 -18.46 0.21 -8.10
CA ARG A 88 -17.96 0.72 -6.81
C ARG A 88 -16.47 0.41 -6.63
N ILE A 89 -16.05 -0.83 -6.91
CA ILE A 89 -14.64 -1.23 -6.82
C ILE A 89 -13.76 -0.41 -7.78
N LYS A 90 -14.23 -0.15 -9.01
CA LYS A 90 -13.50 0.69 -9.97
C LYS A 90 -13.36 2.13 -9.47
N GLU A 91 -14.41 2.70 -8.88
CA GLU A 91 -14.37 4.05 -8.31
C GLU A 91 -13.40 4.13 -7.11
N GLU A 92 -13.50 3.19 -6.17
CA GLU A 92 -12.58 3.08 -5.02
C GLU A 92 -11.13 2.94 -5.47
N LYS A 93 -10.87 2.07 -6.45
CA LYS A 93 -9.52 1.89 -7.03
C LYS A 93 -9.01 3.20 -7.64
N ASN A 94 -9.81 3.89 -8.44
CA ASN A 94 -9.40 5.14 -9.08
C ASN A 94 -9.11 6.25 -8.06
N LEU A 95 -9.90 6.32 -6.98
CA LEU A 95 -9.66 7.27 -5.88
C LEU A 95 -8.36 6.94 -5.13
N ALA A 96 -8.13 5.67 -4.83
CA ALA A 96 -6.90 5.21 -4.18
C ALA A 96 -5.67 5.50 -5.06
N GLU A 97 -5.74 5.20 -6.36
CA GLU A 97 -4.65 5.43 -7.31
C GLU A 97 -4.31 6.92 -7.43
N LYS A 98 -5.31 7.80 -7.52
CA LYS A 98 -5.10 9.25 -7.50
C LYS A 98 -4.45 9.73 -6.20
N SER A 99 -4.96 9.27 -5.06
CA SER A 99 -4.46 9.68 -3.74
C SER A 99 -3.00 9.23 -3.54
N LEU A 100 -2.68 7.99 -3.93
CA LEU A 100 -1.32 7.45 -3.86
C LEU A 100 -0.39 8.18 -4.82
N THR A 101 -0.86 8.55 -6.03
CA THR A 101 -0.05 9.29 -7.00
C THR A 101 0.34 10.66 -6.45
N ILE A 102 -0.63 11.40 -5.89
CA ILE A 102 -0.39 12.70 -5.24
C ILE A 102 0.61 12.55 -4.08
N GLU A 103 0.43 11.53 -3.25
CA GLU A 103 1.32 11.29 -2.10
C GLU A 103 2.75 10.95 -2.53
N VAL A 104 2.92 10.15 -3.60
CA VAL A 104 4.22 9.85 -4.18
C VAL A 104 4.90 11.10 -4.72
N GLU A 105 4.16 11.96 -5.44
CA GLU A 105 4.70 13.23 -5.94
C GLU A 105 5.11 14.17 -4.81
N ARG A 106 4.28 14.26 -3.76
CA ARG A 106 4.58 15.04 -2.56
C ARG A 106 5.86 14.56 -1.89
N LEU A 107 5.99 13.25 -1.63
CA LEU A 107 7.17 12.65 -1.01
C LEU A 107 8.42 12.81 -1.88
N ARG A 108 8.31 12.69 -3.21
CA ARG A 108 9.42 12.98 -4.13
C ARG A 108 9.89 14.43 -4.02
N GLY A 109 8.97 15.38 -3.89
CA GLY A 109 9.27 16.78 -3.64
C GLY A 109 10.03 16.99 -2.34
N GLU A 110 9.59 16.36 -1.24
CA GLU A 110 10.26 16.44 0.06
C GLU A 110 11.66 15.84 0.05
N VAL A 111 11.85 14.69 -0.62
CA VAL A 111 13.17 14.07 -0.77
C VAL A 111 14.12 15.02 -1.50
N LYS A 112 13.69 15.59 -2.62
CA LYS A 112 14.50 16.53 -3.40
C LYS A 112 14.87 17.76 -2.56
N ALA A 113 13.92 18.33 -1.82
CA ALA A 113 14.18 19.48 -0.95
C ALA A 113 15.22 19.16 0.14
N ARG A 114 15.13 17.97 0.76
CA ARG A 114 16.11 17.52 1.75
C ARG A 114 17.48 17.24 1.14
N GLU A 115 17.54 16.69 -0.06
CA GLU A 115 18.80 16.47 -0.78
C GLU A 115 19.51 17.80 -1.09
N GLU A 116 18.76 18.82 -1.52
CA GLU A 116 19.27 20.18 -1.74
C GLU A 116 19.78 20.82 -0.43
N GLU A 117 19.03 20.68 0.66
CA GLU A 117 19.47 21.17 1.98
C GLU A 117 20.75 20.46 2.45
N ASN A 118 20.81 19.14 2.29
CA ASN A 118 21.99 18.35 2.63
C ASN A 118 23.22 18.77 1.79
N GLY A 119 23.01 19.06 0.50
CA GLY A 119 24.05 19.65 -0.36
C GLY A 119 24.61 20.96 0.20
N LYS A 120 23.72 21.91 0.53
CA LYS A 120 24.12 23.20 1.12
C LYS A 120 24.88 23.03 2.45
N LEU A 121 24.46 22.07 3.28
CA LEU A 121 25.14 21.79 4.54
C LEU A 121 26.53 21.19 4.32
N LYS A 122 26.69 20.29 3.35
CA LYS A 122 28.01 19.74 2.97
C LYS A 122 28.95 20.83 2.47
N ASP A 123 28.48 21.71 1.61
CA ASP A 123 29.28 22.84 1.10
C ASP A 123 29.72 23.76 2.25
N ARG A 124 28.81 24.01 3.20
CA ARG A 124 29.12 24.82 4.39
C ARG A 124 30.11 24.13 5.32
N ILE A 125 30.05 22.81 5.47
CA ILE A 125 31.04 22.03 6.23
C ILE A 125 32.41 22.17 5.57
N ALA A 126 32.51 21.96 4.25
CA ALA A 126 33.78 22.08 3.53
C ALA A 126 34.41 23.48 3.69
N LEU A 127 33.60 24.54 3.58
CA LEU A 127 34.07 25.92 3.80
C LEU A 127 34.58 26.14 5.23
N LEU A 128 33.90 25.57 6.23
CA LEU A 128 34.32 25.70 7.63
C LEU A 128 35.59 24.89 7.91
N GLU A 129 35.74 23.72 7.29
CA GLU A 129 36.97 22.91 7.39
C GLU A 129 38.17 23.65 6.81
N GLU A 130 38.03 24.27 5.63
CA GLU A 130 39.06 25.12 5.03
C GLU A 130 39.44 26.28 5.96
N LYS A 131 38.44 26.98 6.51
CA LYS A 131 38.69 28.08 7.45
C LYS A 131 39.38 27.62 8.74
N ILE A 132 39.11 26.41 9.21
CA ILE A 132 39.81 25.82 10.36
C ILE A 132 41.28 25.59 10.02
N VAL A 133 41.60 25.12 8.82
CA VAL A 133 42.99 24.95 8.36
C VAL A 133 43.70 26.30 8.30
N GLU A 134 43.10 27.31 7.68
CA GLU A 134 43.67 28.67 7.61
C GLU A 134 43.99 29.24 9.00
N LEU A 135 43.04 29.15 9.94
CA LEU A 135 43.22 29.63 11.30
C LEU A 135 44.29 28.84 12.06
N ARG A 136 44.43 27.54 11.82
CA ARG A 136 45.51 26.73 12.40
C ARG A 136 46.87 27.18 11.89
N GLU A 137 47.01 27.41 10.59
CA GLU A 137 48.25 27.92 10.02
C GLU A 137 48.61 29.31 10.55
N GLU A 138 47.62 30.21 10.65
CA GLU A 138 47.83 31.54 11.20
C GLU A 138 48.26 31.49 12.67
N LYS A 139 47.63 30.61 13.46
CA LYS A 139 48.04 30.34 14.84
C LYS A 139 49.49 29.88 14.90
N GLU A 140 49.89 28.88 14.11
CA GLU A 140 51.26 28.37 14.09
C GLU A 140 52.29 29.43 13.65
N ARG A 141 51.94 30.28 12.67
CA ARG A 141 52.78 31.40 12.25
C ARG A 141 52.99 32.39 13.39
N THR A 142 51.91 32.72 14.10
CA THR A 142 51.92 33.64 15.24
C THR A 142 52.74 33.06 16.41
N GLU A 143 52.57 31.78 16.72
CA GLU A 143 53.36 31.08 17.74
C GLU A 143 54.86 31.07 17.39
N ARG A 144 55.22 30.78 16.13
CA ARG A 144 56.60 30.87 15.66
C ARG A 144 57.18 32.28 15.76
N TRP A 145 56.40 33.29 15.38
CA TRP A 145 56.80 34.68 15.50
C TRP A 145 57.01 35.10 16.96
N LEU A 146 56.12 34.66 17.85
CA LEU A 146 56.22 34.91 19.29
C LEU A 146 57.46 34.25 19.89
N LEU A 147 57.75 32.99 19.56
CA LEU A 147 58.98 32.30 19.98
C LEU A 147 60.25 33.01 19.49
N SER A 148 60.24 33.51 18.26
CA SER A 148 61.35 34.28 17.70
C SER A 148 61.60 35.56 18.49
N ILE A 149 60.53 36.29 18.83
CA ILE A 149 60.61 37.48 19.68
C ILE A 149 61.09 37.13 21.08
N GLU A 150 60.53 36.09 21.71
CA GLU A 150 60.97 35.66 23.05
C GLU A 150 62.46 35.38 23.07
N LYS A 151 63.00 34.68 22.07
CA LYS A 151 64.44 34.42 21.95
C LYS A 151 65.26 35.71 21.80
N LEU A 152 64.83 36.65 20.96
CA LEU A 152 65.50 37.95 20.81
C LEU A 152 65.54 38.74 22.12
N ILE A 153 64.47 38.68 22.92
CA ILE A 153 64.41 39.34 24.23
C ILE A 153 65.26 38.58 25.26
N GLU A 154 65.30 37.25 25.21
CA GLU A 154 66.11 36.42 26.11
C GLU A 154 67.61 36.66 25.92
N ASP A 155 68.04 36.84 24.67
CA ASP A 155 69.43 37.18 24.32
C ASP A 155 69.82 38.61 24.74
N ASP A 156 68.85 39.50 25.02
CA ASP A 156 69.12 40.84 25.56
C ASP A 156 69.44 40.76 27.06
N ILE A 157 70.67 41.19 27.39
CA ILE A 157 71.20 41.19 28.77
C ILE A 157 70.32 41.97 29.76
N ASN A 158 69.54 42.95 29.29
CA ASN A 158 68.63 43.74 30.13
C ASN A 158 67.37 42.98 30.54
N TYR A 159 66.99 41.91 29.83
CA TYR A 159 65.80 41.11 30.09
C TYR A 159 66.10 39.67 30.48
N ARG A 160 67.36 39.22 30.33
CA ARG A 160 67.83 37.92 30.80
C ARG A 160 67.46 37.58 32.27
N PRO A 161 67.47 38.52 33.25
CA PRO A 161 66.99 38.23 34.60
C PRO A 161 65.51 37.77 34.63
N TYR A 162 64.66 38.32 33.77
CA TYR A 162 63.25 37.94 33.69
C TYR A 162 63.10 36.48 33.21
N PHE A 163 63.82 36.04 32.18
CA PHE A 163 63.74 34.65 31.70
C PHE A 163 64.30 33.64 32.73
N ILE A 164 65.37 34.01 33.43
CA ILE A 164 65.92 33.21 34.53
C ILE A 164 64.90 33.07 35.67
N LEU A 165 64.22 34.16 36.03
CA LEU A 165 63.17 34.15 37.05
C LEU A 165 61.87 33.47 36.57
N LYS A 166 61.58 33.42 35.25
CA LYS A 166 60.37 32.78 34.66
C LYS A 166 60.37 31.29 34.97
N ASN A 167 61.54 30.68 35.03
CA ASN A 167 61.71 29.26 35.34
C ASN A 167 61.81 28.99 36.85
N MET A 168 62.40 29.89 37.63
CA MET A 168 62.70 29.67 39.06
C MET A 168 61.71 30.32 40.04
N LYS A 169 60.78 31.17 39.56
CA LYS A 169 59.79 31.97 40.32
C LYS A 169 60.39 33.04 41.24
N SER A 170 61.48 32.73 41.94
CA SER A 170 62.24 33.63 42.81
C SER A 170 63.71 33.22 42.85
N CYS A 171 64.64 34.17 42.88
CA CYS A 171 66.07 33.86 42.97
C CYS A 171 66.83 34.96 43.72
N LYS A 172 67.91 34.59 44.44
CA LYS A 172 68.80 35.55 45.08
C LYS A 172 69.60 36.32 44.05
N ILE A 173 69.86 37.61 44.30
CA ILE A 173 70.59 38.50 43.39
C ILE A 173 72.00 37.97 43.10
N GLY A 174 72.67 37.38 44.09
CA GLY A 174 73.99 36.75 43.90
C GLY A 174 73.99 35.51 43.00
N ASP A 175 72.92 34.72 43.02
CA ASP A 175 72.77 33.54 42.16
C ASP A 175 72.37 33.93 40.73
N LEU A 176 71.55 34.98 40.59
CA LEU A 176 71.30 35.66 39.30
C LEU A 176 72.58 36.23 38.69
N ALA A 177 73.41 36.89 39.50
CA ALA A 177 74.69 37.45 39.05
C ALA A 177 75.64 36.36 38.53
N LYS A 178 75.73 35.21 39.21
CA LYS A 178 76.48 34.05 38.75
C LYS A 178 75.92 33.47 37.45
N ALA A 179 74.60 33.30 37.36
CA ALA A 179 73.94 32.76 36.17
C ALA A 179 74.09 33.66 34.93
N MET A 180 74.19 34.97 35.14
CA MET A 180 74.40 35.96 34.06
C MET A 180 75.88 36.23 33.76
N GLY A 181 76.81 35.78 34.60
CA GLY A 181 78.24 36.07 34.46
C GLY A 181 78.60 37.54 34.68
N MET A 182 77.87 38.24 35.56
CA MET A 182 77.98 39.68 35.82
C MET A 182 78.22 39.96 37.30
N SER A 183 78.66 41.18 37.64
CA SER A 183 78.72 41.59 39.05
C SER A 183 77.33 41.89 39.62
N GLU A 184 77.14 41.66 40.92
CA GLU A 184 75.86 41.95 41.59
C GLU A 184 75.41 43.40 41.43
N GLY A 185 76.35 44.36 41.43
CA GLY A 185 76.04 45.77 41.21
C GLY A 185 75.43 46.02 39.82
N GLN A 186 75.95 45.37 38.78
CA GLN A 186 75.39 45.49 37.43
C GLN A 186 74.02 44.81 37.32
N VAL A 187 73.82 43.65 37.96
CA VAL A 187 72.53 42.95 37.99
C VAL A 187 71.48 43.77 38.76
N ARG A 188 71.84 44.41 39.88
CA ARG A 188 70.93 45.32 40.61
C ARG A 188 70.47 46.51 39.78
N VAL A 189 71.34 47.09 38.95
CA VAL A 189 70.95 48.19 38.03
C VAL A 189 69.95 47.71 37.00
N ILE A 190 70.14 46.52 36.43
CA ILE A 190 69.22 45.91 35.46
C ILE A 190 67.88 45.59 36.12
N LEU A 191 67.90 44.92 37.29
CA LEU A 191 66.70 44.59 38.05
C LEU A 191 65.91 45.85 38.45
N SER A 192 66.58 46.93 38.86
CA SER A 192 65.93 48.22 39.19
C SER A 192 65.25 48.88 37.99
N ARG A 193 65.70 48.59 36.76
CA ARG A 193 65.03 49.05 35.53
C ARG A 193 63.83 48.16 35.20
N LEU A 194 63.96 46.84 35.38
CA LEU A 194 62.86 45.89 35.19
C LEU A 194 61.75 46.09 36.23
N GLU A 195 62.09 46.43 37.47
CA GLU A 195 61.13 46.75 38.53
C GLU A 195 60.35 48.04 38.24
N ARG A 196 61.03 49.08 37.73
CA ARG A 196 60.36 50.30 37.24
C ARG A 196 59.40 50.05 36.08
N ARG A 197 59.68 49.03 35.27
CA ARG A 197 58.80 48.55 34.18
C ARG A 197 57.76 47.53 34.67
N GLN A 198 57.69 47.29 35.97
CA GLN A 198 56.76 46.36 36.62
C GLN A 198 56.90 44.90 36.15
N VAL A 199 58.09 44.48 35.71
CA VAL A 199 58.37 43.12 35.24
C VAL A 199 58.83 42.19 36.37
N VAL A 200 59.54 42.74 37.35
CA VAL A 200 60.06 42.02 38.54
C VAL A 200 59.82 42.84 39.79
N THR A 201 59.86 42.20 40.95
CA THR A 201 59.81 42.84 42.28
C THR A 201 61.07 42.47 43.05
N ILE A 202 61.70 43.44 43.70
CA ILE A 202 62.93 43.24 44.49
C ILE A 202 62.59 43.35 45.98
N GLU A 203 62.79 42.26 46.73
CA GLU A 203 62.58 42.20 48.17
C GLU A 203 63.93 41.93 48.86
N GLY A 204 64.64 43.00 49.23
CA GLY A 204 65.98 42.91 49.82
C GLY A 204 67.00 42.33 48.83
N ASP A 205 67.43 41.09 49.07
CA ASP A 205 68.40 40.36 48.25
C ASP A 205 67.79 39.29 47.34
N GLU A 206 66.46 39.24 47.28
CA GLU A 206 65.70 38.35 46.40
C GLU A 206 64.98 39.13 45.30
N ALA A 207 64.99 38.59 44.09
CA ALA A 207 64.19 39.06 42.97
C ALA A 207 63.12 38.03 42.62
N LYS A 208 61.91 38.51 42.32
CA LYS A 208 60.74 37.69 41.96
C LYS A 208 60.09 38.23 40.69
N ILE A 209 59.48 37.37 39.88
CA ILE A 209 58.63 37.86 38.79
C ILE A 209 57.35 38.45 39.35
N LYS A 210 56.94 39.55 38.74
CA LYS A 210 55.62 40.11 38.96
C LYS A 210 54.68 39.47 37.94
N LEU A 211 53.80 38.57 38.41
CA LEU A 211 52.71 37.99 37.61
C LEU A 211 51.56 38.99 37.45
#